data_AF-A0AA36MP98-F1
#
_entry.id   AF-A0AA36MP98-F1
#
_cell.length_a   1.000
_cell.length_b   1.000
_cell.length_c   1.000
_cell.angle_alpha   90.00
_cell.angle_beta   90.00
_cell.angle_gamma   90.00
#
_symmetry.space_group_name_H-M   'P 1'
#
loop_
_entity.id
_entity.type
_entity.pdbx_description
1 polymer ?
#
loop_
_entity_poly.entity_id
_entity_poly.type
_entity_poly.pdbx_seq_one_letter_code
_entity_poly.pdbx_strand_id
1 'polypeptide(L)'
;MRDHDHIILLGDTNSRLHWPGKLGGMPLQQARQKVQEKRFGELLALDQLNLMRRDGMAFHQFEENRICFLPSYKWHAERDAYDMRTQKHAYA
;
A
#
# COMPACT_ATOMS: atom_id res chain seq x y z
N MET A 1 9.68 15.15 -19.37
CA MET A 1 10.48 15.05 -18.14
C MET A 1 11.93 15.39 -18.48
N ARG A 2 12.21 16.66 -18.84
CA ARG A 2 13.52 17.05 -19.39
C ARG A 2 13.97 18.47 -18.99
N ASP A 3 13.72 18.89 -17.75
CA ASP A 3 14.26 20.18 -17.27
C ASP A 3 14.42 20.26 -15.74
N HIS A 4 14.49 19.13 -15.04
CA HIS A 4 14.68 19.12 -13.58
C HIS A 4 15.84 18.19 -13.23
N ASP A 5 16.78 18.67 -12.44
CA ASP A 5 17.91 17.88 -11.93
C ASP A 5 17.44 16.80 -10.95
N HIS A 6 16.38 17.11 -10.20
CA HIS A 6 15.76 16.21 -9.23
C HIS A 6 14.23 16.31 -9.31
N ILE A 7 13.56 15.15 -9.23
CA ILE A 7 12.10 15.06 -9.19
C ILE A 7 11.73 14.26 -7.95
N ILE A 8 10.95 14.88 -7.07
CA ILE A 8 10.38 14.25 -5.88
C ILE A 8 8.88 14.13 -6.10
N LEU A 9 8.37 12.91 -6.07
CA LEU A 9 6.95 12.62 -6.19
C LEU A 9 6.43 12.05 -4.87
N LEU A 10 5.45 12.73 -4.27
CA LEU A 10 4.85 12.36 -2.99
C LEU A 10 3.35 12.63 -3.01
N GLY A 11 2.60 11.83 -2.27
CA GLY A 11 1.16 11.95 -2.17
C GLY A 11 0.49 10.62 -1.83
N ASP A 12 -0.84 10.63 -1.80
CA ASP A 12 -1.63 9.40 -1.67
C ASP A 12 -1.77 8.75 -3.06
N THR A 13 -0.95 7.74 -3.32
CA THR A 13 -1.03 6.93 -4.55
C THR A 13 -2.24 6.01 -4.56
N ASN A 14 -2.92 5.86 -3.42
CA ASN A 14 -4.09 5.03 -3.20
C ASN A 14 -3.89 3.54 -3.56
N SER A 15 -2.64 3.06 -3.59
CA SER A 15 -2.32 1.65 -3.79
C SER A 15 -2.75 0.82 -2.57
N ARG A 16 -3.34 -0.35 -2.83
CA ARG A 16 -3.84 -1.26 -1.80
C ARG A 16 -3.07 -2.57 -1.83
N LEU A 17 -3.29 -3.42 -0.81
CA LEU A 17 -2.71 -4.76 -0.77
C LEU A 17 -3.44 -5.70 -1.73
N HIS A 18 -2.71 -6.21 -2.72
CA HIS A 18 -3.15 -7.29 -3.59
C HIS A 18 -3.28 -8.61 -2.81
N TRP A 19 -4.09 -9.54 -3.33
CA TRP A 19 -4.14 -10.91 -2.84
C TRP A 19 -4.38 -11.88 -3.99
N PRO A 20 -3.47 -12.85 -4.20
CA PRO A 20 -3.62 -13.82 -5.28
C PRO A 20 -4.96 -14.55 -5.19
N GLY A 21 -5.64 -14.67 -6.33
CA GLY A 21 -6.91 -15.39 -6.43
C GLY A 21 -8.11 -14.74 -5.73
N LYS A 22 -8.00 -13.48 -5.26
CA LYS A 22 -9.11 -12.77 -4.62
C LYS A 22 -9.32 -11.38 -5.19
N LEU A 23 -10.48 -11.19 -5.81
CA LEU A 23 -10.97 -9.87 -6.19
C LEU A 23 -11.28 -9.05 -4.92
N GLY A 24 -10.74 -7.83 -4.84
CA GLY A 24 -10.87 -6.96 -3.67
C GLY A 24 -9.65 -6.94 -2.72
N GLY A 25 -8.61 -7.74 -3.00
CA GLY A 25 -7.33 -7.66 -2.28
C GLY A 25 -7.27 -8.44 -0.98
N MET A 26 -6.26 -8.14 -0.15
CA MET A 26 -5.97 -8.89 1.08
C MET A 26 -7.14 -8.81 2.07
N PRO A 27 -7.63 -9.94 2.61
CA PRO A 27 -8.67 -9.86 3.63
C PRO A 27 -8.16 -9.18 4.91
N LEU A 28 -9.05 -8.39 5.54
CA LEU A 28 -8.70 -7.50 6.64
C LEU A 28 -8.10 -8.23 7.85
N GLN A 29 -8.54 -9.45 8.15
CA GLN A 29 -8.00 -10.23 9.27
C GLN A 29 -6.52 -10.59 9.07
N GLN A 30 -6.15 -10.95 7.84
CA GLN A 30 -4.78 -11.29 7.45
C GLN A 30 -3.90 -10.03 7.46
N ALA A 31 -4.41 -8.91 6.94
CA ALA A 31 -3.72 -7.63 7.02
C ALA A 31 -3.46 -7.23 8.48
N ARG A 32 -4.49 -7.33 9.34
CA ARG A 32 -4.39 -7.06 10.77
C ARG A 32 -3.30 -7.90 11.44
N GLN A 33 -3.34 -9.21 11.22
CA GLN A 33 -2.40 -10.14 11.81
C GLN A 33 -0.97 -9.77 11.42
N LYS A 34 -0.70 -9.55 10.13
CA LYS A 34 0.65 -9.20 9.65
C LYS A 34 1.13 -7.86 10.20
N VAL A 35 0.24 -6.88 10.37
CA VAL A 35 0.57 -5.60 11.00
C VAL A 35 0.92 -5.79 12.49
N GLN A 36 0.14 -6.57 13.23
CA GLN A 36 0.40 -6.87 14.64
C GLN A 36 1.71 -7.64 14.85
N GLU A 37 2.02 -8.56 13.93
CA GLU A 37 3.26 -9.34 13.91
C GLU A 37 4.46 -8.57 13.30
N LYS A 38 4.28 -7.30 12.89
CA LYS A 38 5.30 -6.47 12.22
C LYS A 38 5.93 -7.12 10.98
N ARG A 39 5.15 -7.93 10.26
CA ARG A 39 5.57 -8.63 9.03
C ARG A 39 5.49 -7.72 7.80
N PHE A 40 6.14 -6.57 7.87
CA PHE A 40 6.05 -5.52 6.84
C PHE A 40 6.58 -5.97 5.48
N GLY A 41 7.65 -6.79 5.45
CA GLY A 41 8.17 -7.33 4.18
C GLY A 41 7.13 -8.12 3.40
N GLU A 42 6.26 -8.87 4.10
CA GLU A 42 5.19 -9.63 3.45
C GLU A 42 4.01 -8.77 3.00
N LEU A 43 3.73 -7.68 3.71
CA LEU A 43 2.74 -6.69 3.27
C LEU A 43 3.26 -5.97 2.02
N LEU A 44 4.51 -5.53 2.04
CA LEU A 44 5.14 -4.82 0.93
C LEU A 44 5.31 -5.68 -0.33
N ALA A 45 5.52 -6.99 -0.17
CA ALA A 45 5.55 -7.94 -1.29
C ALA A 45 4.20 -8.05 -2.02
N LEU A 46 3.11 -7.62 -1.38
CA LEU A 46 1.75 -7.63 -1.91
C LEU A 46 1.21 -6.21 -2.17
N ASP A 47 1.99 -5.17 -1.94
CA ASP A 47 1.59 -3.80 -2.27
C ASP A 47 1.51 -3.60 -3.78
N GLN A 48 0.37 -3.08 -4.27
CA GLN A 48 0.11 -2.90 -5.69
C GLN A 48 1.13 -1.98 -6.37
N LEU A 49 1.57 -0.91 -5.69
CA LEU A 49 2.53 0.02 -6.28
C LEU A 49 3.90 -0.63 -6.45
N ASN A 50 4.37 -1.36 -5.44
CA ASN A 50 5.59 -2.15 -5.52
C ASN A 50 5.54 -3.20 -6.62
N LEU A 51 4.41 -3.89 -6.79
CA LEU A 51 4.21 -4.84 -7.89
C LEU A 51 4.30 -4.13 -9.26
N MET A 52 3.59 -3.00 -9.44
CA MET A 52 3.63 -2.24 -10.70
C MET A 52 5.03 -1.68 -11.00
N ARG A 53 5.76 -1.23 -9.98
CA ARG A 53 7.15 -0.74 -10.11
C ARG A 53 8.10 -1.86 -10.53
N ARG A 54 8.00 -3.02 -9.88
CA ARG A 54 8.79 -4.21 -10.22
C ARG A 54 8.56 -4.65 -11.66
N ASP A 55 7.32 -4.57 -12.11
CA ASP A 55 6.92 -4.97 -13.46
C ASP A 55 7.16 -3.85 -14.50
N GLY A 56 7.78 -2.72 -14.10
CA GLY A 56 8.13 -1.59 -14.97
C GLY A 56 6.93 -0.77 -15.45
N MET A 57 5.73 -1.00 -14.89
CA MET A 57 4.49 -0.36 -15.31
C MET A 57 4.25 1.01 -14.66
N ALA A 58 4.96 1.34 -13.58
CA ALA A 58 4.80 2.62 -12.88
C ALA A 58 6.11 3.11 -12.27
N PHE A 59 6.26 4.42 -12.11
CA PHE A 59 7.38 5.08 -11.42
C PHE A 59 8.76 4.58 -11.88
N HIS A 60 8.93 4.44 -13.20
CA HIS A 60 10.22 4.08 -13.80
C HIS A 60 11.30 5.08 -13.38
N GLN A 61 12.47 4.59 -12.97
CA GLN A 61 13.62 5.38 -12.46
C GLN A 61 13.38 6.15 -11.15
N PHE A 62 12.25 5.95 -10.48
CA PHE A 62 12.06 6.48 -9.12
C PHE A 62 12.52 5.47 -8.08
N GLU A 63 13.27 5.96 -7.10
CA GLU A 63 13.68 5.21 -5.92
C GLU A 63 12.74 5.51 -4.75
N GLU A 64 12.49 4.49 -3.93
CA GLU A 64 11.76 4.65 -2.67
C GLU A 64 12.54 3.91 -1.58
N ASN A 65 12.73 4.57 -0.45
CA ASN A 65 13.41 3.96 0.69
C ASN A 65 12.58 2.84 1.31
N ARG A 66 13.26 1.92 2.00
CA ARG A 66 12.61 0.83 2.71
C ARG A 66 11.56 1.38 3.70
N ILE A 67 10.32 0.92 3.52
CA ILE A 67 9.21 1.24 4.43
C ILE A 67 9.35 0.42 5.72
N CYS A 68 9.58 1.11 6.83
CA CYS A 68 9.76 0.53 8.17
C CYS A 68 8.69 0.99 9.18
N PHE A 69 7.60 1.58 8.68
CA PHE A 69 6.50 2.13 9.47
C PHE A 69 5.19 1.39 9.19
N LEU A 70 4.18 1.65 10.03
CA LEU A 70 2.85 1.06 9.94
C LEU A 70 2.07 1.59 8.72
N PRO A 71 1.19 0.79 8.09
CA PRO A 71 0.28 1.30 7.06
C PRO A 71 -0.44 2.59 7.47
N SER A 72 -0.41 3.60 6.61
CA SER A 72 -0.97 4.93 6.89
C SER A 72 -2.50 5.00 6.72
N TYR A 73 -3.13 3.96 6.18
CA TYR A 73 -4.57 3.92 5.90
C TYR A 73 -5.20 2.57 6.26
N LYS A 74 -6.41 2.51 6.82
CA LYS A 74 -7.28 3.60 7.30
C LYS A 74 -7.32 3.60 8.82
N TRP A 75 -7.28 4.78 9.44
CA TRP A 75 -7.39 4.95 10.88
C TRP A 75 -8.75 5.52 11.28
N HIS A 76 -9.17 5.23 12.51
CA HIS A 76 -10.25 5.97 13.16
C HIS A 76 -9.80 7.41 13.43
N ALA A 77 -10.73 8.36 13.30
CA ALA A 77 -10.45 9.73 13.71
C ALA A 77 -10.12 9.77 15.22
N GLU A 78 -9.06 10.52 15.57
CA GLU A 78 -8.63 10.76 16.96
C GLU A 78 -8.28 9.49 17.76
N ARG A 79 -7.97 8.38 17.08
CA ARG A 79 -7.58 7.12 17.72
C ARG A 79 -6.47 6.43 16.95
N ASP A 80 -5.51 5.88 17.70
CA ASP A 80 -4.48 4.99 17.16
C ASP A 80 -5.03 3.57 16.96
N ALA A 81 -6.11 3.47 16.18
CA ALA A 81 -6.73 2.21 15.81
C ALA A 81 -7.15 2.22 14.34
N TYR A 82 -6.86 1.13 13.63
CA TYR A 82 -7.31 0.94 12.26
C TYR A 82 -8.83 0.84 12.16
N ASP A 83 -9.40 1.53 11.17
CA ASP A 83 -10.79 1.42 10.75
C ASP A 83 -10.98 0.15 9.91
N MET A 84 -11.20 -0.97 10.60
CA MET A 84 -11.33 -2.31 9.99
C MET A 84 -12.78 -2.66 9.62
N ARG A 85 -13.62 -1.66 9.36
CA ARG A 85 -14.98 -1.90 8.85
C ARG A 85 -14.88 -2.46 7.42
N THR A 86 -15.70 -3.46 7.11
CA THR A 86 -15.82 -3.96 5.74
C THR A 86 -16.40 -2.84 4.87
N GLN A 87 -15.55 -2.16 4.10
CA GLN A 87 -16.07 -1.34 3.02
C GLN A 87 -16.68 -2.29 1.99
N LYS A 88 -18.00 -2.16 1.74
CA LYS A 88 -18.56 -2.61 0.47
C LYS A 88 -17.78 -1.87 -0.60
N HIS A 89 -16.98 -2.58 -1.39
CA HIS A 89 -16.43 -2.02 -2.62
C HIS A 89 -17.63 -1.56 -3.45
N ALA A 90 -17.85 -0.25 -3.51
CA ALA A 90 -18.74 0.33 -4.50
C ALA A 90 -18.00 0.21 -5.82
N TYR A 91 -18.23 -0.92 -6.50
CA TYR A 91 -17.93 -1.02 -7.93
C TYR A 91 -18.90 -0.07 -8.63
N ALA A 92 -18.37 1.00 -9.22
CA ALA A 92 -19.00 1.74 -10.30
C ALA A 92 -18.10 1.61 -11.52
#